data_AF-A0A6P8QZB9-F1
#
_entry.id   AF-A0A6P8QZB9-F1
#
_cell.length_a   1.000
_cell.length_b   1.000
_cell.length_c   1.000
_cell.angle_alpha   90.00
_cell.angle_beta   90.00
_cell.angle_gamma   90.00
#
_symmetry.space_group_name_H-M   'P 1'
#
loop_
_entity.id
_entity.type
_entity.pdbx_description
1 polymer ?
#
loop_
_entity_poly.entity_id
_entity_poly.type
_entity_poly.pdbx_seq_one_letter_code
_entity_poly.pdbx_strand_id
1 'polypeptide(L)'
;MQWVMSDPKSNRVGYAQEQSIIKWKWYISQRAKIGEHGVATLHEKIANIPNGELEIKKPVYAHESPVKWGVGFDNLTSEQQKHAWFTDGSAKYVGGERKWKSVAYNPKTDTTLVMEGKGMSSQYAELMAVVTALRKERGGECHLFTDSWSVANGLATWLMGWKSHNWLIHGKELWGKELWQDIEEIVQETTVSVFHVDAHMPVDSMERLFNSQADAAAAISVTTTNEIPKVEEWLEGTAIWAHQKSGHLGEKATYRWAQERGIPLTIDVI
;
A
#
# COMPACT_ATOMS: atom_id res chain seq x y z
N MET A 1 -0.99 -8.72 2.08
CA MET A 1 0.13 -8.00 1.44
C MET A 1 1.37 -8.23 2.32
N GLN A 2 2.55 -8.53 1.76
CA GLN A 2 3.73 -8.95 2.55
C GLN A 2 4.77 -7.81 2.57
N TRP A 3 5.09 -7.27 3.75
CA TRP A 3 5.96 -6.12 3.98
C TRP A 3 7.47 -6.46 3.90
N VAL A 4 7.88 -7.18 2.87
CA VAL A 4 9.25 -7.68 2.77
C VAL A 4 10.02 -6.92 1.71
N MET A 5 11.23 -6.46 2.01
CA MET A 5 12.12 -5.87 1.01
C MET A 5 12.47 -6.93 -0.05
N SER A 6 12.16 -6.64 -1.31
CA SER A 6 12.63 -7.47 -2.44
C SER A 6 14.10 -7.20 -2.72
N ASP A 7 14.86 -8.26 -3.01
CA ASP A 7 16.31 -8.23 -3.27
C ASP A 7 16.71 -7.14 -4.29
N PRO A 8 17.70 -6.27 -3.96
CA PRO A 8 18.14 -5.18 -4.85
C PRO A 8 18.75 -5.66 -6.18
N LYS A 9 19.14 -6.95 -6.31
CA LYS A 9 19.56 -7.51 -7.62
C LYS A 9 18.39 -7.89 -8.53
N SER A 10 17.16 -7.76 -8.04
CA SER A 10 15.97 -7.85 -8.88
C SER A 10 15.47 -6.44 -9.18
N ASN A 11 15.83 -5.90 -10.35
CA ASN A 11 15.12 -4.77 -10.96
C ASN A 11 13.71 -5.22 -11.41
N ARG A 12 12.89 -5.66 -10.45
CA ARG A 12 11.46 -5.94 -10.60
C ARG A 12 10.69 -5.21 -9.51
N VAL A 13 10.98 -3.92 -9.39
CA VAL A 13 10.08 -2.94 -8.78
C VAL A 13 8.75 -3.03 -9.54
N GLY A 14 7.67 -3.45 -8.85
CA GLY A 14 6.31 -3.50 -9.38
C GLY A 14 5.72 -4.86 -9.72
N TYR A 15 6.42 -5.99 -9.54
CA TYR A 15 5.91 -7.32 -9.94
C TYR A 15 5.32 -8.19 -8.80
N ALA A 16 5.03 -7.62 -7.62
CA ALA A 16 4.48 -8.39 -6.50
C ALA A 16 2.95 -8.56 -6.56
N GLN A 17 2.24 -7.78 -7.38
CA GLN A 17 0.79 -7.91 -7.54
C GLN A 17 0.41 -8.76 -8.77
N GLU A 18 1.00 -8.57 -9.95
CA GLU A 18 0.55 -9.30 -11.15
C GLU A 18 0.85 -10.80 -11.14
N GLN A 19 2.04 -11.26 -10.72
CA GLN A 19 2.35 -12.71 -10.67
C GLN A 19 1.51 -13.42 -9.61
N SER A 20 1.29 -12.77 -8.47
CA SER A 20 0.47 -13.29 -7.38
C SER A 20 -1.01 -13.30 -7.78
N ILE A 21 -1.50 -12.24 -8.45
CA ILE A 21 -2.88 -12.13 -8.97
C ILE A 21 -3.10 -13.08 -10.15
N ILE A 22 -2.13 -13.27 -11.05
CA ILE A 22 -2.22 -14.23 -12.16
C ILE A 22 -2.19 -15.65 -11.61
N LYS A 23 -1.31 -15.97 -10.65
CA LYS A 23 -1.33 -17.26 -9.94
C LYS A 23 -2.64 -17.47 -9.18
N TRP A 24 -3.17 -16.44 -8.52
CA TRP A 24 -4.46 -16.50 -7.81
C TRP A 24 -5.65 -16.65 -8.78
N LYS A 25 -5.69 -15.91 -9.88
CA LYS A 25 -6.72 -16.02 -10.93
C LYS A 25 -6.67 -17.39 -11.58
N TRP A 26 -5.47 -17.91 -11.85
CA TRP A 26 -5.30 -19.25 -12.41
C TRP A 26 -5.66 -20.34 -11.40
N TYR A 27 -5.31 -20.15 -10.12
CA TYR A 27 -5.69 -21.04 -9.02
C TYR A 27 -7.20 -21.08 -8.80
N ILE A 28 -7.88 -19.92 -8.77
CA ILE A 28 -9.35 -19.84 -8.69
C ILE A 28 -9.98 -20.43 -9.94
N SER A 29 -9.52 -20.06 -11.14
CA SER A 29 -10.06 -20.56 -12.41
C SER A 29 -9.89 -22.09 -12.57
N GLN A 30 -8.76 -22.64 -12.15
CA GLN A 30 -8.55 -24.09 -12.12
C GLN A 30 -9.49 -24.81 -11.15
N ARG A 31 -9.83 -24.18 -10.02
CA ARG A 31 -10.66 -24.78 -8.97
C ARG A 31 -12.15 -24.43 -9.08
N ALA A 32 -12.50 -23.46 -9.91
CA ALA A 32 -13.87 -23.11 -10.31
C ALA A 32 -14.40 -23.96 -11.47
N LYS A 33 -13.58 -24.88 -11.99
CA LYS A 33 -14.03 -25.90 -12.95
C LYS A 33 -15.17 -26.70 -12.34
N ILE A 34 -16.13 -27.07 -13.17
CA ILE A 34 -17.29 -27.87 -12.75
C ILE A 34 -16.77 -29.26 -12.39
N GLY A 35 -16.98 -29.65 -11.14
CA GLY A 35 -16.71 -30.98 -10.61
C GLY A 35 -17.73 -31.99 -11.10
N GLU A 36 -17.54 -33.25 -10.70
CA GLU A 36 -18.32 -34.38 -11.20
C GLU A 36 -19.83 -34.27 -10.89
N HIS A 37 -20.18 -33.49 -9.85
CA HIS A 37 -21.57 -33.28 -9.42
C HIS A 37 -22.17 -31.94 -9.90
N GLY A 38 -21.54 -31.26 -10.86
CA GLY A 38 -22.11 -30.04 -11.46
C GLY A 38 -21.86 -28.75 -10.64
N VAL A 39 -21.16 -28.82 -9.51
CA VAL A 39 -20.71 -27.68 -8.70
C VAL A 39 -19.20 -27.49 -8.83
N ALA A 40 -18.68 -26.29 -8.55
CA ALA A 40 -17.25 -26.01 -8.67
C ALA A 40 -16.42 -27.01 -7.83
N THR A 41 -15.36 -27.60 -8.38
CA THR A 41 -14.53 -28.63 -7.71
C THR A 41 -13.96 -28.15 -6.37
N LEU A 42 -13.77 -26.83 -6.20
CA LEU A 42 -13.41 -26.22 -4.92
C LEU A 42 -14.49 -26.42 -3.84
N HIS A 43 -15.75 -26.22 -4.20
CA HIS A 43 -16.88 -26.37 -3.29
C HIS A 43 -17.04 -27.82 -2.84
N GLU A 44 -16.91 -28.79 -3.75
CA GLU A 44 -16.96 -30.22 -3.41
C GLU A 44 -15.83 -30.60 -2.46
N LYS A 45 -14.62 -30.08 -2.70
CA LYS A 45 -13.47 -30.32 -1.82
C LYS A 45 -13.63 -29.69 -0.45
N ILE A 46 -14.19 -28.48 -0.36
CA ILE A 46 -14.46 -27.81 0.93
C ILE A 46 -15.56 -28.54 1.70
N ALA A 47 -16.62 -28.98 1.03
CA ALA A 47 -17.72 -29.73 1.65
C ALA A 47 -17.27 -31.10 2.20
N ASN A 48 -16.21 -31.68 1.63
CA ASN A 48 -15.61 -32.94 2.07
C ASN A 48 -14.47 -32.77 3.09
N ILE A 49 -14.11 -31.54 3.48
CA ILE A 49 -13.22 -31.33 4.63
C ILE A 49 -14.05 -31.64 5.89
N PRO A 50 -13.63 -32.61 6.74
CA PRO A 50 -14.31 -32.85 8.00
C PRO A 50 -14.32 -31.55 8.81
N ASN A 51 -15.42 -31.26 9.52
CA ASN A 51 -15.57 -30.12 10.44
C ASN A 51 -14.61 -30.24 11.66
N GLY A 52 -13.32 -30.39 11.41
CA GLY A 52 -12.28 -30.12 12.38
C GLY A 52 -11.90 -28.66 12.25
N GLU A 53 -11.96 -27.92 13.35
CA GLU A 53 -11.39 -26.58 13.42
C GLU A 53 -9.94 -26.65 12.93
N LEU A 54 -9.68 -26.08 11.75
CA LEU A 54 -8.33 -25.75 11.36
C LEU A 54 -7.85 -24.73 12.39
N GLU A 55 -7.03 -25.16 13.34
CA GLU A 55 -6.33 -24.27 14.26
C GLU A 55 -5.46 -23.32 13.42
N ILE A 56 -6.00 -22.14 13.10
CA ILE A 56 -5.20 -21.02 12.63
C ILE A 56 -4.36 -20.61 13.83
N LYS A 57 -3.14 -21.12 13.92
CA LYS A 57 -2.14 -20.64 14.88
C LYS A 57 -1.87 -19.17 14.58
N LYS A 58 -2.62 -18.28 15.25
CA LYS A 58 -2.26 -16.87 15.29
C LYS A 58 -0.83 -16.80 15.81
N PRO A 59 0.10 -16.09 15.15
CA PRO A 59 1.41 -15.85 15.73
C PRO A 59 1.18 -15.22 17.10
N VAL A 60 1.56 -15.95 18.15
CA VAL A 60 1.48 -15.47 19.52
C VAL A 60 2.64 -14.48 19.66
N TYR A 61 2.36 -13.20 19.39
CA TYR A 61 3.30 -12.15 19.71
C TYR A 61 3.35 -12.03 21.23
N ALA A 62 4.55 -12.13 21.81
CA ALA A 62 4.74 -12.21 23.27
C ALA A 62 4.23 -10.97 24.03
N HIS A 63 3.97 -9.87 23.32
CA HIS A 63 3.51 -8.62 23.90
C HIS A 63 2.38 -8.03 23.05
N GLU A 64 1.35 -7.53 23.71
CA GLU A 64 0.34 -6.70 23.05
C GLU A 64 0.98 -5.45 22.44
N SER A 65 0.46 -5.00 21.29
CA SER A 65 0.91 -3.72 20.74
C SER A 65 0.57 -2.58 21.70
N PRO A 66 1.48 -1.61 21.90
CA PRO A 66 1.18 -0.35 22.59
C PRO A 66 0.12 0.46 21.84
N VAL A 67 0.00 0.27 20.52
CA VAL A 67 -1.07 0.86 19.72
C VAL A 67 -2.32 -0.01 19.82
N LYS A 68 -3.43 0.57 20.26
CA LYS A 68 -4.72 -0.12 20.34
C LYS A 68 -5.58 0.15 19.11
N TRP A 69 -6.55 -0.74 18.85
CA TRP A 69 -7.61 -0.42 17.91
C TRP A 69 -8.46 0.71 18.49
N GLY A 70 -8.66 1.77 17.70
CA GLY A 70 -9.44 2.94 18.06
C GLY A 70 -10.94 2.75 17.83
N VAL A 71 -11.71 3.77 18.19
CA VAL A 71 -13.15 3.88 17.93
C VAL A 71 -13.40 4.89 16.82
N GLY A 72 -14.61 4.89 16.25
CA GLY A 72 -15.03 5.90 15.27
C GLY A 72 -14.93 7.32 15.83
N PHE A 73 -14.75 8.30 14.94
CA PHE A 73 -14.50 9.69 15.27
C PHE A 73 -15.61 10.31 16.14
N ASP A 74 -16.86 9.96 15.86
CA ASP A 74 -18.03 10.41 16.63
C ASP A 74 -18.07 9.87 18.07
N ASN A 75 -17.34 8.80 18.34
CA ASN A 75 -17.24 8.19 19.67
C ASN A 75 -16.07 8.74 20.50
N LEU A 76 -15.22 9.59 19.91
CA LEU A 76 -14.16 10.29 20.64
C LEU A 76 -14.75 11.48 21.41
N THR A 77 -14.20 11.75 22.60
CA THR A 77 -14.54 12.99 23.32
C THR A 77 -14.08 14.22 22.53
N SER A 78 -14.66 15.40 22.78
CA SER A 78 -14.25 16.63 22.10
C SER A 78 -12.79 17.01 22.33
N GLU A 79 -12.17 16.56 23.44
CA GLU A 79 -10.74 16.75 23.68
C GLU A 79 -9.92 15.77 22.83
N GLN A 80 -10.28 14.49 22.81
CA GLN A 80 -9.63 13.47 21.99
C GLN A 80 -9.71 13.76 20.49
N GLN A 81 -10.82 14.34 20.02
CA GLN A 81 -10.95 14.79 18.62
C GLN A 81 -9.89 15.84 18.23
N LYS A 82 -9.34 16.61 19.17
CA LYS A 82 -8.23 17.54 18.88
C LYS A 82 -6.92 16.82 18.57
N HIS A 83 -6.82 15.55 18.91
CA HIS A 83 -5.68 14.67 18.65
C HIS A 83 -6.01 13.60 17.60
N ALA A 84 -7.10 13.77 16.85
CA ALA A 84 -7.52 12.87 15.79
C ALA A 84 -6.92 13.30 14.44
N TRP A 85 -6.15 12.41 13.83
CA TRP A 85 -5.41 12.64 12.59
C TRP A 85 -5.81 11.64 11.52
N PHE A 86 -6.34 12.15 10.40
CA PHE A 86 -6.60 11.40 9.17
C PHE A 86 -5.37 11.42 8.30
N THR A 87 -4.88 10.24 7.93
CA THR A 87 -3.59 10.10 7.24
C THR A 87 -3.78 9.45 5.89
N ASP A 88 -3.16 10.05 4.86
CA ASP A 88 -3.15 9.51 3.50
C ASP A 88 -1.84 9.87 2.79
N GLY A 89 -1.50 9.13 1.74
CA GLY A 89 -0.33 9.36 0.92
C GLY A 89 -0.46 8.86 -0.50
N SER A 90 -0.04 9.71 -1.45
CA SER A 90 -0.07 9.38 -2.88
C SER A 90 1.34 9.41 -3.47
N ALA A 91 1.50 8.70 -4.59
CA ALA A 91 2.69 8.82 -5.42
C ALA A 91 2.32 8.78 -6.91
N LYS A 92 2.97 9.61 -7.71
CA LYS A 92 2.67 9.78 -9.13
C LYS A 92 3.93 10.12 -9.92
N TYR A 93 4.03 9.61 -11.15
CA TYR A 93 5.09 10.03 -12.08
C TYR A 93 4.72 11.38 -12.70
N VAL A 94 5.61 12.36 -12.55
CA VAL A 94 5.46 13.72 -13.10
C VAL A 94 6.79 14.13 -13.73
N GLY A 95 6.81 14.31 -15.06
CA GLY A 95 8.03 14.69 -15.79
C GLY A 95 9.14 13.65 -15.69
N GLY A 96 8.82 12.36 -15.85
CA GLY A 96 9.79 11.27 -15.80
C GLY A 96 10.24 10.85 -14.39
N GLU A 97 9.84 11.57 -13.35
CA GLU A 97 10.24 11.32 -11.97
C GLU A 97 9.05 10.95 -11.08
N ARG A 98 9.21 9.93 -10.23
CA ARG A 98 8.18 9.57 -9.24
C ARG A 98 8.20 10.56 -8.09
N LYS A 99 7.13 11.34 -7.94
CA LYS A 99 6.89 12.21 -6.78
C LYS A 99 5.97 11.52 -5.81
N TRP A 100 6.12 11.81 -4.52
CA TRP A 100 5.24 11.35 -3.47
C TRP A 100 4.80 12.54 -2.60
N LYS A 101 3.59 12.44 -2.05
CA LYS A 101 3.00 13.43 -1.16
C LYS A 101 2.25 12.70 -0.05
N SER A 102 2.51 13.11 1.16
CA SER A 102 2.00 12.54 2.40
C SER A 102 1.26 13.62 3.18
N VAL A 103 0.11 13.28 3.73
CA VAL A 103 -0.75 14.22 4.46
C VAL A 103 -1.23 13.60 5.76
N ALA A 104 -1.07 14.34 6.86
CA ALA A 104 -1.80 14.13 8.10
C ALA A 104 -2.70 15.34 8.35
N TYR A 105 -4.01 15.11 8.39
CA TYR A 105 -5.03 16.14 8.52
C TYR A 105 -5.82 15.97 9.82
N ASN A 106 -5.95 17.06 10.59
CA ASN A 106 -6.71 17.11 11.82
C ASN A 106 -7.93 18.03 11.64
N PRO A 107 -9.14 17.49 11.52
CA PRO A 107 -10.33 18.26 11.20
C PRO A 107 -10.80 19.15 12.37
N LYS A 108 -10.43 18.82 13.61
CA LYS A 108 -10.87 19.58 14.78
C LYS A 108 -10.07 20.86 14.97
N THR A 109 -8.80 20.83 14.61
CA THR A 109 -7.88 21.97 14.71
C THR A 109 -7.63 22.64 13.35
N ASP A 110 -8.23 22.12 12.28
CA ASP A 110 -8.00 22.54 10.88
C ASP A 110 -6.51 22.56 10.51
N THR A 111 -5.74 21.61 11.06
CA THR A 111 -4.30 21.53 10.85
C THR A 111 -3.99 20.46 9.82
N THR A 112 -3.21 20.83 8.79
CA THR A 112 -2.72 19.89 7.77
C THR A 112 -1.19 19.88 7.77
N LEU A 113 -0.60 18.71 7.98
CA LEU A 113 0.83 18.48 7.87
C LEU A 113 1.11 17.79 6.53
N VAL A 114 1.99 18.38 5.73
CA VAL A 114 2.30 17.90 4.38
C VAL A 114 3.79 17.61 4.27
N MET A 115 4.12 16.43 3.74
CA MET A 115 5.47 16.09 3.33
C MET A 115 5.47 15.67 1.86
N GLU A 116 6.45 16.14 1.11
CA GLU A 116 6.61 15.81 -0.30
C GLU A 116 8.05 15.40 -0.57
N GLY A 117 8.21 14.59 -1.61
CA GLY A 117 9.53 14.22 -2.07
C GLY A 117 9.48 13.44 -3.35
N LYS A 118 10.59 12.79 -3.65
CA LYS A 118 10.79 12.08 -4.90
C LYS A 118 11.31 10.67 -4.65
N GLY A 119 11.19 9.80 -5.66
CA GLY A 119 11.75 8.46 -5.65
C GLY A 119 11.01 7.42 -4.81
N MET A 120 10.04 7.79 -3.95
CA MET A 120 9.32 6.86 -3.06
C MET A 120 7.91 6.49 -3.54
N SER A 121 7.35 5.39 -3.00
CA SER A 121 6.03 4.84 -3.36
C SER A 121 4.88 5.49 -2.58
N SER A 122 3.63 5.20 -2.96
CA SER A 122 2.45 5.63 -2.21
C SER A 122 2.42 5.02 -0.81
N GLN A 123 2.76 3.73 -0.67
CA GLN A 123 2.90 3.06 0.64
C GLN A 123 3.89 3.77 1.58
N TYR A 124 4.94 4.40 1.03
CA TYR A 124 5.87 5.22 1.81
C TYR A 124 5.22 6.52 2.25
N ALA A 125 4.48 7.16 1.36
CA ALA A 125 3.74 8.37 1.70
C ALA A 125 2.65 8.11 2.76
N GLU A 126 1.91 6.99 2.66
CA GLU A 126 0.93 6.55 3.66
C GLU A 126 1.60 6.37 5.04
N LEU A 127 2.72 5.63 5.10
CA LEU A 127 3.43 5.41 6.36
C LEU A 127 4.07 6.69 6.90
N MET A 128 4.59 7.55 6.02
CA MET A 128 5.15 8.85 6.39
C MET A 128 4.08 9.78 6.99
N ALA A 129 2.82 9.68 6.56
CA ALA A 129 1.73 10.49 7.09
C ALA A 129 1.49 10.13 8.56
N VAL A 130 1.47 8.83 8.85
CA VAL A 130 1.41 8.31 10.22
C VAL A 130 2.60 8.77 11.07
N VAL A 131 3.83 8.64 10.58
CA VAL A 131 5.03 9.11 11.30
C VAL A 131 4.93 10.61 11.61
N THR A 132 4.43 11.39 10.66
CA THR A 132 4.29 12.85 10.80
C THR A 132 3.26 13.20 11.88
N ALA A 133 2.09 12.55 11.88
CA ALA A 133 1.08 12.71 12.93
C ALA A 133 1.61 12.31 14.31
N LEU A 134 2.28 11.15 14.40
CA LEU A 134 2.84 10.64 15.65
C LEU A 134 3.93 11.56 16.22
N ARG A 135 4.82 12.08 15.38
CA ARG A 135 5.84 13.05 15.82
C ARG A 135 5.23 14.34 16.36
N LYS A 136 4.11 14.78 15.77
CA LYS A 136 3.38 15.97 16.22
C LYS A 136 2.78 15.79 17.61
N GLU A 137 2.28 14.58 17.91
CA GLU A 137 1.62 14.23 19.17
C GLU A 137 2.53 13.51 20.18
N ARG A 138 3.86 13.48 19.93
CA ARG A 138 4.81 12.72 20.75
C ARG A 138 4.71 13.11 22.23
N GLY A 139 4.54 12.11 23.09
CA GLY A 139 4.42 12.30 24.55
C GLY A 139 3.00 12.59 25.04
N GLY A 140 2.01 12.61 24.14
CA GLY A 140 0.60 12.88 24.44
C GLY A 140 -0.33 11.73 24.05
N GLU A 141 -1.42 12.08 23.36
CA GLU A 141 -2.42 11.15 22.82
C GLU A 141 -2.52 11.36 21.29
N CYS A 142 -2.73 10.28 20.53
CA CYS A 142 -2.90 10.34 19.08
C CYS A 142 -3.93 9.30 18.61
N HIS A 143 -4.99 9.75 17.95
CA HIS A 143 -5.98 8.88 17.31
C HIS A 143 -5.82 8.93 15.80
N LEU A 144 -5.22 7.88 15.24
CA LEU A 144 -4.94 7.77 13.81
C LEU A 144 -6.13 7.18 13.07
N PHE A 145 -6.50 7.79 11.96
CA PHE A 145 -7.49 7.31 11.01
C PHE A 145 -6.80 7.09 9.66
N THR A 146 -6.84 5.86 9.15
CA THR A 146 -6.24 5.49 7.86
C THR A 146 -7.12 4.49 7.14
N ASP A 147 -7.22 4.58 5.83
CA ASP A 147 -7.85 3.59 4.96
C ASP A 147 -6.88 2.47 4.52
N SER A 148 -5.62 2.53 4.96
CA SER A 148 -4.62 1.51 4.69
C SER A 148 -4.66 0.43 5.78
N TRP A 149 -5.34 -0.69 5.49
CA TRP A 149 -5.32 -1.90 6.31
C TRP A 149 -3.90 -2.36 6.67
N SER A 150 -2.96 -2.14 5.75
CA SER A 150 -1.58 -2.57 5.93
C SER A 150 -0.88 -1.77 7.03
N VAL A 151 -1.11 -0.46 7.09
CA VAL A 151 -0.61 0.45 8.13
C VAL A 151 -1.32 0.19 9.44
N ALA A 152 -2.65 0.09 9.43
CA ALA A 152 -3.45 -0.14 10.63
C ALA A 152 -3.08 -1.46 11.35
N ASN A 153 -2.96 -2.57 10.61
CA ASN A 153 -2.50 -3.84 11.19
C ASN A 153 -1.02 -3.79 11.60
N GLY A 154 -0.18 -3.06 10.85
CA GLY A 154 1.22 -2.84 11.21
C GLY A 154 1.34 -2.24 12.60
N LEU A 155 0.59 -1.17 12.86
CA LEU A 155 0.50 -0.50 14.15
C LEU A 155 -0.10 -1.39 15.24
N ALA A 156 -1.32 -1.89 15.06
CA ALA A 156 -2.08 -2.52 16.14
C ALA A 156 -1.71 -3.99 16.40
N THR A 157 -1.13 -4.69 15.43
CA THR A 157 -0.94 -6.16 15.53
C THR A 157 0.50 -6.61 15.31
N TRP A 158 1.23 -6.02 14.36
CA TRP A 158 2.52 -6.60 13.92
C TRP A 158 3.75 -5.92 14.53
N LEU A 159 3.65 -4.67 14.97
CA LEU A 159 4.78 -3.84 15.41
C LEU A 159 5.71 -4.55 16.41
N MET A 160 5.16 -5.06 17.50
CA MET A 160 5.94 -5.74 18.54
C MET A 160 6.51 -7.08 18.06
N GLY A 161 5.82 -7.74 17.13
CA GLY A 161 6.31 -8.94 16.45
C GLY A 161 7.51 -8.64 15.57
N TRP A 162 7.47 -7.55 14.80
CA TRP A 162 8.61 -7.12 14.00
C TRP A 162 9.79 -6.73 14.87
N LYS A 163 9.57 -5.97 15.96
CA LYS A 163 10.62 -5.62 16.91
C LYS A 163 11.30 -6.86 17.51
N SER A 164 10.53 -7.84 17.97
CA SER A 164 11.08 -9.05 18.59
C SER A 164 11.84 -9.95 17.61
N HIS A 165 11.52 -9.86 16.31
CA HIS A 165 12.23 -10.58 15.24
C HIS A 165 13.29 -9.72 14.56
N ASN A 166 13.86 -8.73 15.26
CA ASN A 166 14.92 -7.84 14.75
C ASN A 166 14.56 -7.16 13.42
N TRP A 167 13.28 -6.82 13.24
CA TRP A 167 12.74 -6.18 12.05
C TRP A 167 12.90 -7.05 10.79
N LEU A 168 12.84 -8.37 10.95
CA LEU A 168 12.90 -9.34 9.86
C LEU A 168 11.56 -10.07 9.70
N ILE A 169 11.16 -10.27 8.45
CA ILE A 169 10.06 -11.16 8.06
C ILE A 169 10.65 -12.29 7.21
N HIS A 170 10.57 -13.52 7.71
CA HIS A 170 11.16 -14.71 7.06
C HIS A 170 12.64 -14.52 6.67
N GLY A 171 13.43 -13.89 7.54
CA GLY A 171 14.86 -13.65 7.34
C GLY A 171 15.21 -12.50 6.39
N LYS A 172 14.21 -11.76 5.89
CA LYS A 172 14.41 -10.56 5.06
C LYS A 172 14.03 -9.31 5.82
N GLU A 173 14.69 -8.20 5.52
CA GLU A 173 14.41 -6.92 6.16
C GLU A 173 12.97 -6.45 5.89
N LEU A 174 12.33 -5.97 6.96
CA LEU A 174 11.03 -5.31 6.91
C LEU A 174 11.11 -4.08 6.01
N TRP A 175 10.17 -3.97 5.08
CA TRP A 175 10.06 -2.77 4.26
C TRP A 175 9.74 -1.55 5.13
N GLY A 176 10.44 -0.43 4.91
CA GLY A 176 10.23 0.78 5.70
C GLY A 176 10.67 0.63 7.16
N LYS A 177 11.60 -0.29 7.46
CA LYS A 177 12.11 -0.58 8.82
C LYS A 177 12.42 0.68 9.62
N GLU A 178 13.11 1.65 9.04
CA GLU A 178 13.48 2.91 9.72
C GLU A 178 12.23 3.66 10.21
N LEU A 179 11.20 3.78 9.37
CA LEU A 179 9.93 4.41 9.76
C LEU A 179 9.20 3.62 10.83
N TRP A 180 9.22 2.28 10.76
CA TRP A 180 8.62 1.43 11.79
C TRP A 180 9.37 1.48 13.12
N GLN A 181 10.70 1.64 13.09
CA GLN A 181 11.53 1.86 14.28
C GLN A 181 11.20 3.21 14.93
N ASP A 182 11.07 4.27 14.13
CA ASP A 182 10.65 5.59 14.61
C ASP A 182 9.26 5.55 15.25
N ILE A 183 8.30 4.88 14.59
CA ILE A 183 6.95 4.67 15.14
C ILE A 183 7.04 3.95 16.47
N GLU A 184 7.82 2.88 16.53
CA GLU A 184 7.97 2.06 17.74
C GLU A 184 8.54 2.87 18.90
N GLU A 185 9.51 3.75 18.68
CA GLU A 185 10.02 4.64 19.72
C GLU A 185 8.93 5.60 20.24
N ILE A 186 8.19 6.24 19.33
CA ILE A 186 7.19 7.26 19.68
C ILE A 186 6.02 6.65 20.46
N VAL A 187 5.55 5.46 20.07
CA VAL A 187 4.41 4.79 20.72
C VAL A 187 4.73 4.26 22.12
N GLN A 188 6.00 4.20 22.54
CA GLN A 188 6.35 3.89 23.93
C GLN A 188 6.03 5.07 24.87
N GLU A 189 6.04 6.29 24.35
CA GLU A 189 5.85 7.53 25.12
C GLU A 189 4.48 8.18 24.86
N THR A 190 3.73 7.69 23.86
CA THR A 190 2.50 8.31 23.38
C THR A 190 1.35 7.31 23.46
N THR A 191 0.19 7.74 23.96
CA THR A 191 -1.02 6.91 23.91
C THR A 191 -1.57 6.94 22.49
N VAL A 192 -1.50 5.81 21.78
CA VAL A 192 -1.91 5.76 20.36
C VAL A 192 -3.04 4.76 20.14
N SER A 193 -4.04 5.19 19.39
CA SER A 193 -5.05 4.29 18.83
C SER A 193 -5.12 4.45 17.31
N VAL A 194 -5.44 3.36 16.60
CA VAL A 194 -5.65 3.39 15.15
C VAL A 194 -7.03 2.88 14.78
N PHE A 195 -7.76 3.63 13.96
CA PHE A 195 -9.04 3.27 13.38
C PHE A 195 -8.88 3.12 11.86
N HIS A 196 -9.34 2.00 11.31
CA HIS A 196 -9.34 1.79 9.87
C HIS A 196 -10.62 2.33 9.24
N VAL A 197 -10.50 3.29 8.32
CA VAL A 197 -11.63 3.87 7.60
C VAL A 197 -11.98 2.97 6.41
N ASP A 198 -13.14 2.31 6.46
CA ASP A 198 -13.57 1.42 5.37
C ASP A 198 -14.10 2.21 4.16
N ALA A 199 -13.75 1.77 2.94
CA ALA A 199 -14.23 2.38 1.70
C ALA A 199 -15.76 2.31 1.54
N HIS A 200 -16.44 1.38 2.22
CA HIS A 200 -17.89 1.21 2.20
C HIS A 200 -18.63 1.92 3.33
N MET A 201 -17.95 2.78 4.09
CA MET A 201 -18.61 3.60 5.11
C MET A 201 -19.73 4.46 4.49
N PRO A 202 -20.82 4.74 5.22
CA PRO A 202 -21.88 5.62 4.76
C PRO A 202 -21.33 6.95 4.23
N VAL A 203 -21.92 7.46 3.15
CA VAL A 203 -21.45 8.67 2.44
C VAL A 203 -21.44 9.91 3.36
N ASP A 204 -22.34 9.93 4.33
CA ASP A 204 -22.56 10.98 5.32
C ASP A 204 -21.74 10.82 6.61
N SER A 205 -20.93 9.75 6.74
CA SER A 205 -20.07 9.56 7.92
C SER A 205 -18.93 10.59 7.98
N MET A 206 -18.60 11.04 9.19
CA MET A 206 -17.51 11.99 9.41
C MET A 206 -16.16 11.41 9.00
N GLU A 207 -15.92 10.13 9.28
CA GLU A 207 -14.65 9.48 8.94
C GLU A 207 -14.44 9.45 7.42
N ARG A 208 -15.48 9.13 6.64
CA ARG A 208 -15.37 9.14 5.17
C ARG A 208 -15.16 10.56 4.64
N LEU A 209 -15.87 11.54 5.20
CA LEU A 209 -15.71 12.94 4.84
C LEU A 209 -14.27 13.42 5.08
N PHE A 210 -13.72 13.19 6.27
CA PHE A 210 -12.37 13.63 6.60
C PHE A 210 -11.28 12.82 5.91
N ASN A 211 -11.49 11.52 5.67
CA ASN A 211 -10.58 10.72 4.84
C ASN A 211 -10.55 11.25 3.40
N SER A 212 -11.71 11.62 2.83
CA SER A 212 -11.76 12.21 1.49
C SER A 212 -11.06 13.58 1.43
N GLN A 213 -11.04 14.34 2.52
CA GLN A 213 -10.28 15.59 2.60
C GLN A 213 -8.77 15.31 2.65
N ALA A 214 -8.34 14.29 3.38
CA ALA A 214 -6.95 13.84 3.40
C ALA A 214 -6.49 13.35 2.03
N ASP A 215 -7.29 12.55 1.33
CA ASP A 215 -7.02 12.07 -0.05
C ASP A 215 -6.89 13.25 -1.03
N ALA A 216 -7.85 14.17 -1.00
CA ALA A 216 -7.80 15.37 -1.84
C ALA A 216 -6.55 16.23 -1.57
N ALA A 217 -6.15 16.35 -0.31
CA ALA A 217 -4.94 17.06 0.07
C ALA A 217 -3.66 16.30 -0.35
N ALA A 218 -3.67 14.97 -0.31
CA ALA A 218 -2.56 14.12 -0.72
C ALA A 218 -2.43 14.00 -2.24
N ALA A 219 -3.45 14.36 -3.01
CA ALA A 219 -3.43 14.29 -4.47
C ALA A 219 -2.32 15.15 -5.09
N ILE A 220 -1.47 14.51 -5.90
CA ILE A 220 -0.43 15.19 -6.69
C ILE A 220 -1.05 15.71 -7.99
N SER A 221 -1.24 17.03 -8.05
CA SER A 221 -1.67 17.71 -9.27
C SER A 221 -0.58 17.60 -10.34
N VAL A 222 -0.99 17.16 -11.54
CA VAL A 222 -0.17 17.35 -12.74
C VAL A 222 -0.63 18.65 -13.34
N THR A 223 0.15 19.73 -13.17
CA THR A 223 0.01 20.86 -14.07
C THR A 223 0.45 20.36 -15.43
N THR A 224 -0.50 19.95 -16.26
CA THR A 224 -0.25 19.76 -17.68
C THR A 224 0.17 21.13 -18.21
N THR A 225 1.47 21.40 -18.27
CA THR A 225 1.93 22.16 -19.43
C THR A 225 1.43 21.34 -20.62
N ASN A 226 0.59 21.94 -21.46
CA ASN A 226 0.06 21.34 -22.68
C ASN A 226 1.18 21.10 -23.71
N GLU A 227 2.25 20.45 -23.29
CA GLU A 227 3.24 19.84 -24.15
C GLU A 227 2.85 18.37 -24.18
N ILE A 228 2.05 18.03 -25.18
CA ILE A 228 1.94 16.63 -25.63
C ILE A 228 3.39 16.17 -25.84
N PRO A 229 3.85 15.09 -25.18
CA PRO A 229 5.19 14.56 -25.44
C PRO A 229 5.32 14.39 -26.95
N LYS A 230 6.39 14.94 -27.53
CA LYS A 230 6.63 14.77 -28.97
C LYS A 230 6.51 13.28 -29.27
N VAL A 231 5.85 12.92 -30.38
CA VAL A 231 5.54 11.52 -30.73
C VAL A 231 6.78 10.62 -30.61
N GLU A 232 7.97 11.18 -30.87
CA GLU A 232 9.28 10.56 -30.68
C GLU A 232 9.56 10.11 -29.22
N GLU A 233 9.30 10.94 -28.20
CA GLU A 233 9.52 10.59 -26.77
C GLU A 233 8.56 9.48 -26.28
N TRP A 234 7.33 9.47 -26.80
CA TRP A 234 6.35 8.41 -26.50
C TRP A 234 6.77 7.07 -27.11
N LEU A 235 7.32 7.11 -28.33
CA LEU A 235 7.83 5.91 -29.00
C LEU A 235 9.11 5.38 -28.36
N GLU A 236 10.04 6.25 -27.93
CA GLU A 236 11.25 5.85 -27.20
C GLU A 236 10.92 5.18 -25.86
N GLY A 237 10.00 5.76 -25.08
CA GLY A 237 9.53 5.15 -23.83
C GLY A 237 8.86 3.78 -24.07
N THR A 238 8.12 3.65 -25.17
CA THR A 238 7.47 2.40 -25.58
C THR A 238 8.49 1.35 -26.06
N ALA A 239 9.55 1.77 -26.74
CA ALA A 239 10.63 0.92 -27.21
C ALA A 239 11.48 0.37 -26.04
N ILE A 240 11.84 1.23 -25.08
CA ILE A 240 12.53 0.83 -23.84
C ILE A 240 11.68 -0.18 -23.07
N TRP A 241 10.38 0.08 -22.95
CA TRP A 241 9.44 -0.82 -22.30
C TRP A 241 9.34 -2.17 -23.03
N ALA A 242 9.20 -2.17 -24.36
CA ALA A 242 9.14 -3.39 -25.17
C ALA A 242 10.44 -4.20 -25.06
N HIS A 243 11.59 -3.53 -25.04
CA HIS A 243 12.91 -4.17 -24.91
C HIS A 243 13.10 -4.86 -23.56
N GLN A 244 12.61 -4.24 -22.48
CA GLN A 244 12.61 -4.85 -21.15
C GLN A 244 11.65 -6.05 -21.08
N LYS A 245 10.50 -5.98 -21.74
CA LYS A 245 9.50 -7.06 -21.73
C LYS A 245 9.86 -8.23 -22.65
N SER A 246 10.60 -7.98 -23.72
CA SER A 246 11.16 -9.03 -24.59
C SER A 246 12.33 -9.78 -23.94
N GLY A 247 12.84 -9.31 -22.78
CA GLY A 247 13.92 -9.95 -22.06
C GLY A 247 15.31 -9.56 -22.58
N HIS A 248 15.46 -8.33 -23.08
CA HIS A 248 16.72 -7.79 -23.61
C HIS A 248 17.29 -8.58 -24.81
N LEU A 249 16.42 -9.24 -25.60
CA LEU A 249 16.83 -10.13 -26.71
C LEU A 249 17.35 -9.37 -27.95
N GLY A 250 17.71 -8.10 -27.80
CA GLY A 250 18.13 -7.21 -28.88
C GLY A 250 16.97 -6.62 -29.68
N GLU A 251 17.31 -5.71 -30.59
CA GLU A 251 16.40 -4.85 -31.35
C GLU A 251 15.39 -5.65 -32.20
N LYS A 252 15.89 -6.59 -33.02
CA LYS A 252 15.05 -7.41 -33.92
C LYS A 252 14.06 -8.32 -33.18
N ALA A 253 14.47 -8.86 -32.03
CA ALA A 253 13.59 -9.68 -31.20
C ALA A 253 12.53 -8.83 -30.49
N THR A 254 12.92 -7.65 -30.03
CA THR A 254 12.02 -6.65 -29.43
C THR A 254 10.98 -6.16 -30.43
N TYR A 255 11.40 -5.89 -31.67
CA TYR A 255 10.51 -5.50 -32.76
C TYR A 255 9.47 -6.59 -33.07
N ARG A 256 9.91 -7.85 -33.25
CA ARG A 256 8.99 -8.98 -33.49
C ARG A 256 8.01 -9.16 -32.33
N TRP A 257 8.49 -9.08 -31.09
CA TRP A 257 7.67 -9.18 -29.89
C TRP A 257 6.58 -8.11 -29.83
N ALA A 258 6.90 -6.88 -30.26
CA ALA A 258 5.97 -5.75 -30.33
C ALA A 258 4.91 -5.92 -31.42
N GLN A 259 5.32 -6.35 -32.63
CA GLN A 259 4.43 -6.59 -33.76
C GLN A 259 3.41 -7.70 -33.50
N GLU A 260 3.84 -8.80 -32.85
CA GLU A 260 2.96 -9.90 -32.42
C GLU A 260 1.84 -9.45 -31.46
N ARG A 261 1.99 -8.29 -30.82
CA ARG A 261 1.10 -7.75 -29.79
C ARG A 261 0.41 -6.45 -30.22
N GLY A 262 0.54 -6.08 -31.50
CA GLY A 262 -0.09 -4.89 -32.07
C GLY A 262 0.45 -3.58 -31.50
N ILE A 263 1.67 -3.57 -30.95
CA ILE A 263 2.30 -2.36 -30.43
C ILE A 263 2.95 -1.65 -31.63
N PRO A 264 2.58 -0.38 -31.92
CA PRO A 264 3.03 0.34 -33.11
C PRO A 264 4.45 0.89 -32.94
N LEU A 265 5.45 0.00 -32.86
CA LEU A 265 6.87 0.33 -32.85
C LEU A 265 7.49 0.05 -34.22
N THR A 266 8.33 0.97 -34.70
CA THR A 266 9.21 0.75 -35.85
C THR A 266 10.58 0.30 -35.37
N ILE A 267 11.31 -0.43 -36.22
CA ILE A 267 12.62 -0.97 -35.86
C ILE A 267 13.63 0.15 -35.57
N ASP A 268 13.54 1.27 -36.29
CA ASP A 268 14.44 2.44 -36.16
C ASP A 268 14.33 3.18 -34.81
N VAL A 269 13.33 2.84 -33.97
CA VAL A 269 13.07 3.46 -32.67
C VAL A 269 13.44 2.54 -31.48
N ILE A 270 13.90 1.30 -31.76
CA ILE A 270 14.26 0.29 -30.75
C ILE A 270 15.78 0.27 -30.53
#